data_AF-A0A6I1DX64-F1
#
_entry.id   AF-A0A6I1DX64-F1
#
_cell.length_a   1.000
_cell.length_b   1.000
_cell.length_c   1.000
_cell.angle_alpha   90.00
_cell.angle_beta   90.00
_cell.angle_gamma   90.00
#
_symmetry.space_group_name_H-M   'P 1'
#
loop_
_entity.id
_entity.type
_entity.pdbx_description
1 polymer ?
#
loop_
_entity_poly.entity_id
_entity_poly.type
_entity_poly.pdbx_seq_one_letter_code
_entity_poly.pdbx_strand_id
1 'polypeptide(L)'
;MFLLIGSTLFYSQTEHWSVIDSLYFSVMTMATVGYGDFVPTTDLGKIFTIIYAFLSIGTFVAFTAKIVRLILEDGKKNRWIKKESKE
;
A
#
# COMPACT_ATOMS: atom_id res chain seq x y z
N MET A 1 1.68 4.32 5.26
CA MET A 1 3.09 3.90 5.48
C MET A 1 3.28 3.18 6.80
N PHE A 2 2.87 3.74 7.96
CA PHE A 2 3.00 3.06 9.26
C PHE A 2 2.36 1.66 9.30
N LEU A 3 1.13 1.50 8.77
CA LEU A 3 0.44 0.21 8.71
C LEU A 3 1.22 -0.85 7.91
N LEU A 4 1.89 -0.43 6.84
CA LEU A 4 2.62 -1.32 5.93
C LEU A 4 3.94 -1.79 6.55
N ILE A 5 4.67 -0.90 7.23
CA ILE A 5 5.87 -1.28 7.98
C ILE A 5 5.50 -2.18 9.17
N GLY A 6 4.44 -1.83 9.91
CA GLY A 6 3.98 -2.60 11.06
C GLY A 6 3.52 -4.02 10.69
N SER A 7 2.74 -4.17 9.62
CA SER A 7 2.32 -5.49 9.11
C SER A 7 3.51 -6.32 8.61
N THR A 8 4.45 -5.71 7.90
CA THR A 8 5.66 -6.40 7.43
C THR A 8 6.48 -6.99 8.59
N LEU A 9 6.71 -6.21 9.65
CA LEU A 9 7.43 -6.67 10.83
C LEU A 9 6.66 -7.77 11.57
N PHE A 10 5.34 -7.62 11.68
CA PHE A 10 4.48 -8.60 12.31
C PHE A 10 4.54 -9.95 11.59
N TYR A 11 4.29 -9.99 10.28
CA TYR A 11 4.32 -11.25 9.52
C TYR A 11 5.71 -11.89 9.49
N SER A 12 6.78 -11.09 9.47
CA SER A 12 8.14 -11.64 9.54
C SER A 12 8.42 -12.33 10.89
N GLN A 13 7.81 -11.86 11.98
CA GLN A 13 7.95 -12.49 13.29
C GLN A 13 6.99 -13.67 13.50
N THR A 14 5.74 -13.58 13.03
CA THR A 14 4.69 -14.56 13.32
C THR A 14 4.65 -15.70 12.32
N GLU A 15 4.84 -15.42 11.03
CA GLU A 15 4.83 -16.42 9.95
C GLU A 15 6.24 -16.83 9.51
N HIS A 16 7.28 -16.27 10.15
CA HIS A 16 8.70 -16.49 9.82
C HIS A 16 9.04 -16.25 8.34
N TRP A 17 8.25 -15.43 7.67
CA TRP A 17 8.50 -15.02 6.29
C TRP A 17 9.67 -14.06 6.24
N SER A 18 10.36 -14.04 5.09
CA SER A 18 11.37 -13.01 4.86
C SER A 18 10.71 -11.62 4.90
N VAL A 19 11.49 -10.58 5.19
CA VAL A 19 10.99 -9.20 5.20
C VAL A 19 10.38 -8.82 3.85
N ILE A 20 10.94 -9.35 2.76
CA ILE A 20 10.48 -9.10 1.39
C ILE A 20 9.14 -9.79 1.14
N ASP A 21 8.99 -11.05 1.54
CA ASP A 21 7.73 -11.80 1.38
C ASP A 21 6.62 -11.21 2.26
N SER A 22 6.98 -10.80 3.48
CA SER A 22 6.06 -10.11 4.41
C SER A 22 5.58 -8.77 3.87
N LEU A 23 6.48 -8.01 3.24
CA LEU A 23 6.19 -6.75 2.58
C LEU A 23 5.28 -6.98 1.37
N TYR A 24 5.62 -7.97 0.55
CA TYR A 24 4.84 -8.37 -0.61
C TYR A 24 3.41 -8.74 -0.20
N PHE A 25 3.24 -9.63 0.77
CA PHE A 25 1.91 -10.00 1.27
C PHE A 25 1.13 -8.78 1.78
N SER A 26 1.76 -7.94 2.59
CA SER A 26 1.13 -6.72 3.14
C SER A 26 0.65 -5.78 2.03
N VAL A 27 1.47 -5.57 1.00
CA VAL A 27 1.10 -4.74 -0.17
C VAL A 27 -0.05 -5.38 -0.96
N MET A 28 0.02 -6.69 -1.23
CA MET A 28 -1.01 -7.40 -1.99
C MET A 28 -2.36 -7.42 -1.27
N THR A 29 -2.36 -7.59 0.06
CA THR A 29 -3.57 -7.48 0.88
C THR A 29 -4.12 -6.07 0.88
N MET A 30 -3.27 -5.04 1.07
CA MET A 30 -3.70 -3.64 1.07
C MET A 30 -4.25 -3.19 -0.29
N ALA A 31 -3.64 -3.65 -1.39
CA ALA A 31 -4.11 -3.39 -2.74
C ALA A 31 -5.29 -4.28 -3.15
N THR A 32 -5.75 -5.18 -2.29
CA THR A 32 -6.83 -6.15 -2.53
C THR A 32 -6.59 -7.05 -3.75
N VAL A 33 -5.32 -7.26 -4.14
CA VAL A 33 -4.95 -8.13 -5.27
C VAL A 33 -5.04 -9.60 -4.87
N GLY A 34 -4.39 -9.95 -3.75
CA GLY A 34 -4.55 -11.25 -3.09
C GLY A 34 -4.30 -12.48 -3.99
N TYR A 35 -3.11 -12.63 -4.55
CA TYR A 35 -2.75 -13.79 -5.39
C TYR A 35 -2.87 -15.15 -4.67
N GLY A 36 -2.76 -15.17 -3.34
CA GLY A 36 -2.93 -16.38 -2.53
C GLY A 36 -1.71 -17.31 -2.52
N ASP A 37 -0.57 -16.82 -2.99
CA ASP A 37 0.74 -17.45 -2.91
C ASP A 37 1.32 -17.46 -1.49
N PHE A 38 1.08 -16.37 -0.73
CA PHE A 38 1.35 -16.30 0.70
C PHE A 38 0.04 -16.17 1.48
N VAL A 39 -0.16 -17.03 2.47
CA VAL A 39 -1.36 -17.04 3.31
C VAL A 39 -0.95 -17.33 4.76
N PRO A 40 -1.40 -16.52 5.74
CA PRO A 40 -1.06 -16.73 7.14
C PRO A 40 -1.56 -18.09 7.62
N THR A 41 -0.65 -18.86 8.19
CA THR A 41 -0.93 -20.20 8.71
C THR A 41 -1.29 -20.16 10.19
N THR A 42 -0.73 -19.21 10.93
CA THR A 42 -0.97 -19.03 12.36
C THR A 42 -2.34 -18.38 12.62
N ASP A 43 -2.99 -18.77 13.71
CA ASP A 43 -4.29 -18.20 14.06
C ASP A 43 -4.20 -16.70 14.37
N LEU A 44 -3.07 -16.28 14.97
CA LEU A 44 -2.76 -14.89 15.23
C LEU A 44 -2.52 -14.10 13.93
N GLY A 45 -1.83 -14.69 12.95
CA GLY A 45 -1.65 -14.14 11.61
C GLY A 45 -2.98 -13.94 10.87
N LYS A 46 -3.90 -14.91 10.96
CA LYS A 46 -5.24 -14.82 10.37
C LYS A 46 -6.06 -13.69 10.98
N ILE A 47 -6.12 -13.61 12.32
CA ILE A 47 -6.85 -12.54 13.02
C ILE A 47 -6.29 -11.16 12.66
N PHE A 48 -4.96 -11.03 12.67
CA PHE A 48 -4.32 -9.77 12.29
C PHE A 48 -4.61 -9.40 10.84
N THR A 49 -4.61 -10.36 9.92
CA THR A 49 -4.93 -10.14 8.50
C THR A 49 -6.33 -9.58 8.32
N ILE A 50 -7.31 -10.10 9.07
CA ILE A 50 -8.69 -9.59 9.03
C ILE A 50 -8.72 -8.12 9.46
N ILE A 51 -8.11 -7.79 10.60
CA ILE A 51 -8.06 -6.41 11.11
C ILE A 51 -7.31 -5.49 10.12
N TYR A 52 -6.17 -5.96 9.62
CA TYR A 52 -5.34 -5.24 8.66
C TYR A 52 -6.09 -4.95 7.35
N ALA A 53 -6.88 -5.90 6.84
CA ALA A 53 -7.67 -5.71 5.63
C ALA A 53 -8.62 -4.51 5.77
N PHE A 54 -9.36 -4.41 6.87
CA PHE A 54 -10.27 -3.28 7.09
C PHE A 54 -9.55 -1.94 7.24
N LEU A 55 -8.45 -1.88 7.98
CA LEU A 55 -7.70 -0.64 8.22
C LEU A 55 -6.93 -0.15 6.98
N SER A 56 -6.42 -1.10 6.17
CA SER A 56 -5.55 -0.80 5.05
C SER A 56 -6.30 -0.21 3.85
N ILE A 57 -7.56 -0.62 3.61
CA ILE A 57 -8.39 -0.13 2.47
C ILE A 57 -8.52 1.40 2.47
N GLY A 58 -8.92 2.01 3.59
CA GLY A 58 -9.08 3.47 3.66
C GLY A 58 -7.77 4.21 3.42
N THR A 59 -6.68 3.66 3.93
CA THR A 59 -5.34 4.22 3.77
C THR A 59 -4.85 4.10 2.32
N PHE A 60 -5.19 3.00 1.65
CA PHE A 60 -4.85 2.75 0.25
C PHE A 60 -5.58 3.71 -0.70
N VAL A 61 -6.88 3.95 -0.48
CA VAL A 61 -7.65 4.93 -1.26
C VAL A 61 -7.08 6.35 -1.10
N ALA A 62 -6.75 6.76 0.13
CA ALA A 62 -6.16 8.07 0.37
C ALA A 62 -4.78 8.21 -0.31
N PHE A 63 -3.97 7.15 -0.26
CA PHE A 63 -2.64 7.12 -0.90
C PHE A 63 -2.73 7.21 -2.42
N THR A 64 -3.58 6.39 -3.05
CA THR A 64 -3.80 6.41 -4.50
C THR A 64 -4.36 7.76 -4.96
N ALA A 65 -5.33 8.34 -4.24
CA ALA A 65 -5.84 9.67 -4.52
C ALA A 65 -4.74 10.75 -4.45
N LYS A 66 -3.82 10.65 -3.48
CA LYS A 66 -2.68 11.57 -3.38
C LYS A 66 -1.73 11.43 -4.58
N ILE A 67 -1.41 10.21 -5.00
CA ILE A 67 -0.59 9.97 -6.21
C ILE A 67 -1.24 10.61 -7.43
N VAL A 68 -2.54 10.37 -7.64
CA VAL A 68 -3.28 10.94 -8.77
C VAL A 68 -3.23 12.47 -8.75
N ARG A 69 -3.43 13.09 -7.58
CA ARG A 69 -3.34 14.56 -7.44
C ARG A 69 -1.95 15.07 -7.79
N LEU A 70 -0.88 14.42 -7.34
CA LEU A 70 0.49 14.84 -7.67
C LEU A 70 0.77 14.77 -9.18
N ILE A 71 0.32 13.71 -9.85
CA ILE A 71 0.46 13.56 -11.30
C ILE A 71 -0.34 14.65 -12.04
N LEU A 72 -1.57 14.92 -11.60
CA LEU A 72 -2.42 15.95 -12.21
C LEU A 72 -1.89 17.36 -11.97
N GLU A 73 -1.35 17.64 -10.79
CA GLU A 73 -0.75 18.94 -10.43
C GLU A 73 0.51 19.22 -11.25
N ASP A 74 1.38 18.22 -11.43
CA ASP A 74 2.57 18.35 -12.28
C ASP A 74 2.18 18.60 -13.74
N GLY A 75 1.24 17.81 -14.27
CA GLY A 75 0.70 17.99 -15.62
C GLY A 75 -0.04 19.32 -15.82
N LYS A 76 -0.67 19.86 -14.78
CA LYS A 76 -1.28 21.20 -14.81
C LYS A 76 -0.20 22.27 -14.82
N LYS A 77 0.74 22.24 -13.88
CA LYS A 77 1.85 23.21 -13.75
C LYS A 77 2.68 23.32 -15.03
N ASN A 78 3.08 22.19 -15.62
CA ASN A 78 3.86 22.16 -16.86
C ASN A 78 3.11 22.78 -18.05
N ARG A 79 1.78 22.67 -18.08
CA ARG A 79 0.94 23.34 -19.11
C ARG A 79 0.81 24.84 -18.90
N TRP A 80 0.77 25.32 -17.66
CA TRP A 80 0.77 26.77 -17.37
C TRP A 80 2.08 27.43 -17.77
N ILE A 81 3.23 26.85 -17.37
CA ILE A 81 4.57 27.37 -17.72
C ILE A 81 4.73 27.49 -19.25
N LYS A 82 4.22 26.53 -20.01
CA LYS A 82 4.30 26.55 -21.48
C LYS A 82 3.38 27.60 -22.14
N LYS A 83 2.32 28.06 -21.45
CA LYS A 83 1.52 29.20 -21.92
C LYS A 83 2.24 30.52 -21.68
N GLU A 84 2.79 30.71 -20.49
CA GLU A 84 3.46 31.94 -20.07
C GLU A 84 4.79 32.18 -20.80
N SER A 85 5.48 31.12 -21.22
CA SER A 85 6.67 31.22 -22.09
C SER A 85 6.37 31.59 -23.55
N LYS A 86 5.10 31.60 -23.98
CA LYS A 86 4.68 31.90 -25.36
C LYS A 86 4.07 33.29 -25.52
N GLU A 87 3.83 33.99 -24.43
CA GLU A 87 3.42 35.40 -24.37
C GLU A 87 4.65 36.30 -24.17
#